data_AF-A0A7J3UAQ6-F1
#
_entry.id   AF-A0A7J3UAQ6-F1
#
_cell.length_a   1.000
_cell.length_b   1.000
_cell.length_c   1.000
_cell.angle_alpha   90.00
_cell.angle_beta   90.00
_cell.angle_gamma   90.00
#
_symmetry.space_group_name_H-M   'P 1'
#
loop_
_entity.id
_entity.type
_entity.pdbx_description
1 polymer ?
#
loop_
_entity_poly.entity_id
_entity_poly.type
_entity_poly.pdbx_seq_one_letter_code
_entity_poly.pdbx_strand_id
1 'polypeptide(L)'
;MSREDFKSFIPSEKTVPELTLKAILVGIILAIILSAANAYLGLYAGMTVSAVIPGAVMAFAVLRPFKGTILEVNISMMGAAAGEALAAGVIFTIPALVILHRMGFAAGWSSIHYAETLIIAMIGGILGVLWMVPLRRALIVKTDLPFPEGVAVAAVLTTTVGGKKAVGKPEVSAVWLLVGVFSAALFKFGQLSL
;
A
#
# COMPACT_ATOMS: atom_id res chain seq x y z
N MET A 1 -17.94 -15.18 -14.66
CA MET A 1 -18.71 -15.19 -13.39
C MET A 1 -19.30 -13.81 -13.22
N SER A 2 -20.62 -13.67 -13.11
CA SER A 2 -21.22 -12.41 -12.66
C SER A 2 -20.66 -12.09 -11.27
N ARG A 3 -20.34 -10.83 -10.99
CA ARG A 3 -19.82 -10.39 -9.67
C ARG A 3 -20.78 -10.69 -8.52
N GLU A 4 -22.03 -10.97 -8.83
CA GLU A 4 -23.09 -11.34 -7.88
C GLU A 4 -22.96 -12.78 -7.34
N ASP A 5 -22.29 -13.68 -8.07
CA ASP A 5 -22.08 -15.09 -7.67
C ASP A 5 -20.66 -15.35 -7.11
N PHE A 6 -19.95 -14.30 -6.66
CA PHE A 6 -18.60 -14.46 -6.15
C PHE A 6 -18.60 -15.15 -4.77
N LYS A 7 -18.10 -16.39 -4.72
CA LYS A 7 -17.94 -17.12 -3.47
C LYS A 7 -16.82 -16.51 -2.62
N SER A 8 -17.21 -15.75 -1.58
CA SER A 8 -16.28 -15.13 -0.65
C SER A 8 -15.37 -16.16 0.04
N PHE A 9 -14.10 -15.79 0.23
CA PHE A 9 -13.13 -16.62 0.94
C PHE A 9 -13.49 -16.81 2.43
N ILE A 10 -14.07 -15.78 3.03
CA ILE A 10 -14.66 -15.83 4.37
C ILE A 10 -16.18 -15.70 4.21
N PRO A 11 -16.97 -16.71 4.63
CA PRO A 11 -18.42 -16.63 4.60
C PRO A 11 -18.94 -15.47 5.44
N SER A 12 -20.00 -14.80 4.99
CA SER A 12 -20.60 -13.65 5.67
C SER A 12 -21.15 -14.00 7.06
N GLU A 13 -21.41 -15.28 7.32
CA GLU A 13 -21.90 -15.79 8.60
C GLU A 13 -20.79 -15.91 9.66
N LYS A 14 -19.50 -15.81 9.25
CA LYS A 14 -18.36 -15.98 10.16
C LYS A 14 -17.86 -14.62 10.64
N THR A 15 -17.97 -14.36 11.94
CA THR A 15 -17.38 -13.18 12.57
C THR A 15 -15.90 -13.42 12.83
N VAL A 16 -15.06 -12.62 12.18
CA VAL A 16 -13.60 -12.62 12.35
C VAL A 16 -13.14 -11.20 12.66
N PRO A 17 -12.14 -11.02 13.54
CA PRO A 17 -11.57 -9.70 13.79
C PRO A 17 -11.03 -9.08 12.50
N GLU A 18 -11.46 -7.86 12.18
CA GLU A 18 -11.04 -7.11 10.99
C GLU A 18 -10.28 -5.84 11.39
N LEU A 19 -10.95 -4.95 12.13
CA LEU A 19 -10.41 -3.67 12.57
C LEU A 19 -9.94 -3.76 14.03
N THR A 20 -8.71 -4.20 14.23
CA THR A 20 -8.09 -4.28 15.56
C THR A 20 -6.99 -3.24 15.74
N LEU A 21 -6.70 -2.88 16.99
CA LEU A 21 -5.66 -1.89 17.31
C LEU A 21 -4.30 -2.31 16.74
N LYS A 22 -3.95 -3.61 16.82
CA LYS A 22 -2.71 -4.14 16.22
C LYS A 22 -2.68 -3.97 14.70
N ALA A 23 -3.79 -4.20 14.00
CA ALA A 23 -3.86 -4.01 12.54
C ALA A 23 -3.70 -2.53 12.15
N ILE A 24 -4.30 -1.62 12.91
CA ILE A 24 -4.16 -0.17 12.71
C ILE A 24 -2.71 0.27 12.94
N LEU A 25 -2.10 -0.13 14.05
CA LEU A 25 -0.73 0.25 14.37
C LEU A 25 0.27 -0.27 13.33
N VAL A 26 0.13 -1.53 12.90
CA VAL A 26 0.96 -2.08 11.83
C VAL A 26 0.73 -1.32 10.52
N GLY A 27 -0.52 -0.98 10.19
CA GLY A 27 -0.85 -0.17 9.01
C GLY A 27 -0.20 1.21 9.04
N ILE A 28 -0.20 1.90 10.18
CA ILE A 28 0.45 3.21 10.36
C ILE A 28 1.97 3.09 10.17
N ILE A 29 2.60 2.10 10.80
CA ILE A 29 4.04 1.89 10.69
C ILE A 29 4.43 1.61 9.22
N LEU A 30 3.70 0.73 8.55
CA LEU A 30 3.94 0.43 7.14
C LEU A 30 3.67 1.63 6.24
N ALA A 31 2.65 2.43 6.53
CA ALA A 31 2.37 3.67 5.81
C ALA A 31 3.55 4.64 5.91
N ILE A 32 4.10 4.86 7.10
CA ILE A 32 5.26 5.75 7.29
C ILE A 32 6.47 5.25 6.51
N ILE A 33 6.82 3.96 6.65
CA ILE A 33 8.01 3.37 6.02
C ILE A 33 7.89 3.39 4.50
N LEU A 34 6.77 2.89 3.95
CA LEU A 34 6.58 2.79 2.51
C LEU A 34 6.31 4.14 1.86
N SER A 35 5.63 5.07 2.55
CA SER A 35 5.47 6.45 2.08
C SER A 35 6.82 7.15 1.98
N ALA A 36 7.69 7.02 2.99
CA ALA A 36 9.03 7.59 2.94
C ALA A 36 9.89 7.00 1.81
N ALA A 37 9.85 5.67 1.64
CA ALA A 37 10.55 5.00 0.55
C ALA A 37 10.04 5.46 -0.83
N ASN A 38 8.72 5.53 -1.02
CA ASN A 38 8.13 5.98 -2.28
C ASN A 38 8.35 7.48 -2.52
N ALA A 39 8.39 8.30 -1.47
CA ALA A 39 8.72 9.71 -1.63
C ALA A 39 10.16 9.90 -2.10
N TYR A 40 11.11 9.16 -1.51
CA TYR A 40 12.50 9.17 -1.96
C TYR A 40 12.64 8.69 -3.40
N LEU A 41 12.08 7.53 -3.74
CA LEU A 41 12.16 6.97 -5.08
C LEU A 41 11.47 7.86 -6.12
N GLY A 42 10.31 8.44 -5.80
CA GLY A 42 9.62 9.32 -6.73
C GLY A 42 10.34 10.64 -6.96
N LEU A 43 10.96 11.22 -5.93
CA LEU A 43 11.76 12.45 -6.08
C LEU A 43 13.10 12.20 -6.79
N TYR A 44 13.75 11.06 -6.52
CA TYR A 44 15.07 10.75 -7.07
C TYR A 44 15.00 10.12 -8.47
N ALA A 45 14.16 9.12 -8.65
CA ALA A 45 14.05 8.32 -9.87
C ALA A 45 12.83 8.70 -10.75
N GLY A 46 11.96 9.60 -10.30
CA GLY A 46 10.78 10.04 -11.05
C GLY A 46 9.67 8.98 -11.16
N MET A 47 9.77 7.86 -10.44
CA MET A 47 8.82 6.75 -10.48
C MET A 47 8.48 6.27 -9.07
N THR A 48 7.23 5.84 -8.86
CA THR A 48 6.78 5.20 -7.62
C THR A 48 6.68 3.69 -7.79
N VAL A 49 6.74 2.96 -6.69
CA VAL A 49 6.59 1.49 -6.68
C VAL A 49 5.33 1.13 -5.91
N SER A 50 4.51 0.24 -6.48
CA SER A 50 3.32 -0.27 -5.80
C SER A 50 3.71 -0.91 -4.46
N ALA A 51 3.20 -0.32 -3.39
CA ALA A 51 3.42 -0.72 -2.02
C ALA A 51 2.44 -1.81 -1.58
N VAL A 52 1.43 -2.16 -2.40
CA VAL A 52 0.33 -3.05 -2.00
C VAL A 52 0.82 -4.48 -1.78
N ILE A 53 1.55 -5.05 -2.74
CA ILE A 53 2.05 -6.43 -2.64
C ILE A 53 3.12 -6.55 -1.54
N PRO A 54 4.17 -5.70 -1.48
CA PRO A 54 5.14 -5.71 -0.38
C PRO A 54 4.47 -5.43 0.98
N GLY A 55 3.51 -4.51 1.00
CA GLY A 55 2.73 -4.16 2.18
C GLY A 55 1.95 -5.36 2.72
N ALA A 56 1.32 -6.16 1.86
CA ALA A 56 0.61 -7.38 2.25
C ALA A 56 1.56 -8.40 2.90
N VAL A 57 2.72 -8.60 2.29
CA VAL A 57 3.76 -9.52 2.80
C VAL A 57 4.31 -9.06 4.15
N MET A 58 4.63 -7.77 4.28
CA MET A 58 5.16 -7.21 5.53
C MET A 58 4.10 -7.18 6.63
N ALA A 59 2.86 -6.79 6.32
CA ALA A 59 1.75 -6.83 7.26
C ALA A 59 1.53 -8.25 7.79
N PHE A 60 1.57 -9.25 6.92
CA PHE A 60 1.54 -10.65 7.32
C PHE A 60 2.73 -11.01 8.22
N ALA A 61 3.95 -10.68 7.81
CA ALA A 61 5.15 -11.01 8.57
C ALA A 61 5.12 -10.43 9.99
N VAL A 62 4.65 -9.19 10.14
CA VAL A 62 4.55 -8.49 11.42
C VAL A 62 3.39 -9.00 12.28
N LEU A 63 2.24 -9.33 11.67
CA LEU A 63 1.07 -9.82 12.40
C LEU A 63 1.10 -11.34 12.66
N ARG A 64 1.96 -12.11 12.01
CA ARG A 64 2.07 -13.57 12.17
C ARG A 64 2.35 -14.01 13.62
N PRO A 65 3.28 -13.41 14.38
CA PRO A 65 3.50 -13.73 15.79
C PRO A 65 2.24 -13.48 16.66
N PHE A 66 1.41 -12.52 16.27
CA PHE A 66 0.18 -12.13 16.96
C PHE A 66 -1.07 -12.85 16.42
N LYS A 67 -0.87 -13.93 15.64
CA LYS A 67 -1.94 -14.72 15.01
C LYS A 67 -2.94 -13.84 14.25
N GLY A 68 -2.43 -12.88 13.48
CA GLY A 68 -3.26 -11.96 12.69
C GLY A 68 -4.18 -12.69 11.72
N THR A 69 -5.43 -12.24 11.62
CA THR A 69 -6.38 -12.75 10.62
C THR A 69 -6.06 -12.20 9.23
N ILE A 70 -6.62 -12.82 8.19
CA ILE A 70 -6.45 -12.33 6.81
C ILE A 70 -7.03 -10.91 6.63
N LEU A 71 -8.07 -10.58 7.41
CA LEU A 71 -8.71 -9.27 7.36
C LEU A 71 -7.88 -8.21 8.10
N GLU A 72 -7.25 -8.57 9.22
CA GLU A 72 -6.30 -7.70 9.91
C GLU A 72 -5.10 -7.37 9.03
N VAL A 73 -4.54 -8.37 8.34
CA VAL A 73 -3.45 -8.17 7.37
C VAL A 73 -3.91 -7.29 6.21
N ASN A 74 -5.12 -7.49 5.69
CA ASN A 74 -5.68 -6.67 4.63
C ASN A 74 -5.87 -5.20 5.04
N ILE A 75 -6.33 -4.95 6.28
CA ILE A 75 -6.44 -3.58 6.83
C ILE A 75 -5.07 -2.92 6.95
N SER A 76 -4.07 -3.61 7.51
CA SER A 76 -2.71 -3.07 7.60
C SER A 76 -2.09 -2.78 6.23
N MET A 77 -2.29 -3.67 5.26
CA MET A 77 -1.88 -3.46 3.87
C MET A 77 -2.55 -2.24 3.25
N MET A 78 -3.85 -2.05 3.47
CA MET A 78 -4.57 -0.88 2.94
C MET A 78 -4.03 0.43 3.53
N GLY A 79 -3.62 0.42 4.81
CA GLY A 79 -2.91 1.56 5.40
C GLY A 79 -1.60 1.88 4.66
N ALA A 80 -0.83 0.86 4.32
CA ALA A 80 0.40 1.01 3.56
C ALA A 80 0.16 1.58 2.15
N ALA A 81 -0.87 1.08 1.46
CA ALA A 81 -1.31 1.58 0.14
C ALA A 81 -1.82 3.02 0.19
N ALA A 82 -2.56 3.39 1.24
CA ALA A 82 -3.02 4.76 1.44
C ALA A 82 -1.83 5.73 1.63
N GLY A 83 -0.79 5.30 2.37
CA GLY A 83 0.44 6.07 2.54
C GLY A 83 1.20 6.30 1.23
N GLU A 84 1.23 5.30 0.34
CA GLU A 84 1.78 5.45 -1.02
C GLU A 84 0.98 6.47 -1.84
N ALA A 85 -0.35 6.35 -1.89
CA ALA A 85 -1.19 7.24 -2.69
C ALA A 85 -1.04 8.71 -2.23
N LEU A 86 -0.96 8.93 -0.92
CA LEU A 86 -0.68 10.24 -0.35
C LEU A 86 0.72 10.74 -0.74
N ALA A 87 1.75 9.90 -0.63
CA ALA A 87 3.12 10.24 -1.01
C ALA A 87 3.19 10.68 -2.47
N ALA A 88 2.59 9.91 -3.38
CA ALA A 88 2.56 10.19 -4.80
C ALA A 88 1.94 11.57 -5.09
N GLY A 89 0.82 11.90 -4.44
CA GLY A 89 0.22 13.23 -4.56
C GLY A 89 1.15 14.36 -4.12
N VAL A 90 1.84 14.19 -2.99
CA VAL A 90 2.74 15.21 -2.43
C VAL A 90 4.01 15.38 -3.26
N ILE A 91 4.66 14.29 -3.66
CA ILE A 91 5.97 14.35 -4.36
C ILE A 91 5.89 14.88 -5.78
N PHE A 92 4.74 14.80 -6.45
CA PHE A 92 4.57 15.43 -7.76
C PHE A 92 4.06 16.86 -7.64
N THR A 93 3.21 17.17 -6.66
CA THR A 93 2.59 18.50 -6.55
C THR A 93 3.52 19.53 -5.92
N ILE A 94 4.17 19.19 -4.80
CA ILE A 94 4.94 20.18 -4.02
C ILE A 94 6.19 20.66 -4.77
N PRO A 95 7.03 19.77 -5.34
CA PRO A 95 8.16 20.23 -6.15
C PRO A 95 7.73 21.03 -7.38
N ALA A 96 6.61 20.67 -8.01
CA ALA A 96 6.07 21.41 -9.14
C ALA A 96 5.71 22.86 -8.77
N LEU A 97 5.11 23.09 -7.59
CA LEU A 97 4.83 24.44 -7.08
C LEU A 97 6.11 25.27 -6.86
N VAL A 98 7.16 24.66 -6.30
CA VAL A 98 8.45 25.33 -6.09
C VAL A 98 9.11 25.67 -7.43
N ILE A 99 9.05 24.76 -8.42
CA ILE A 99 9.57 25.01 -9.77
C ILE A 99 8.80 26.15 -10.44
N LEU A 100 7.47 26.15 -10.33
CA LEU A 100 6.62 27.19 -10.93
C LEU A 100 6.91 28.58 -10.35
N HIS A 101 7.22 28.67 -9.05
CA HIS A 101 7.68 29.89 -8.42
C HIS A 101 9.04 30.35 -8.96
N ARG A 102 10.02 29.43 -9.09
CA ARG A 102 11.33 29.75 -9.68
C ARG A 102 11.24 30.23 -11.13
N MET A 103 10.24 29.77 -11.87
CA MET A 103 9.97 30.20 -13.25
C MET A 103 9.19 31.53 -13.34
N GLY A 104 8.83 32.14 -12.21
CA GLY A 104 8.13 33.43 -12.16
C GLY A 104 6.62 33.36 -12.40
N PHE A 105 6.02 32.16 -12.47
CA PHE A 105 4.59 31.98 -12.72
C PHE A 105 3.73 31.90 -11.45
N ALA A 106 4.33 31.64 -10.28
CA ALA A 106 3.61 31.54 -9.02
C ALA A 106 4.30 32.38 -7.93
N ALA A 107 3.53 33.10 -7.12
CA ALA A 107 4.04 33.85 -5.97
C ALA A 107 3.82 33.02 -4.68
N GLY A 108 4.90 32.73 -3.93
CA GLY A 108 4.80 32.28 -2.54
C GLY A 108 5.53 30.99 -2.14
N TRP A 109 6.02 30.16 -3.06
CA TRP A 109 6.73 28.91 -2.72
C TRP A 109 8.21 28.95 -3.14
N SER A 110 9.04 29.65 -2.36
CA SER A 110 10.50 29.69 -2.55
C SER A 110 11.22 28.41 -2.09
N SER A 111 10.65 27.73 -1.09
CA SER A 111 11.12 26.46 -0.54
C SER A 111 9.94 25.58 -0.12
N ILE A 112 10.22 24.34 0.30
CA ILE A 112 9.19 23.42 0.82
C ILE A 112 8.82 23.86 2.23
N HIS A 113 7.58 24.35 2.40
CA HIS A 113 7.05 24.71 3.71
C HIS A 113 6.33 23.50 4.32
N TYR A 114 6.87 22.96 5.41
CA TYR A 114 6.42 21.68 5.97
C TYR A 114 5.00 21.74 6.55
N ALA A 115 4.60 22.84 7.18
CA ALA A 115 3.29 22.97 7.81
C ALA A 115 2.16 23.05 6.77
N GLU A 116 2.36 23.86 5.74
CA GLU A 116 1.45 24.03 4.61
C GLU A 116 1.36 22.73 3.81
N THR A 117 2.50 22.07 3.57
CA THR A 117 2.54 20.75 2.93
C THR A 117 1.74 19.72 3.74
N LEU A 118 1.89 19.71 5.06
CA LEU A 118 1.13 18.81 5.94
C LEU A 118 -0.38 19.07 5.84
N ILE A 119 -0.80 20.34 5.89
CA ILE A 119 -2.22 20.72 5.80
C ILE A 119 -2.80 20.33 4.44
N ILE A 120 -2.08 20.62 3.35
CA ILE A 120 -2.49 20.25 1.99
C ILE A 120 -2.59 18.74 1.85
N ALA A 121 -1.59 17.99 2.33
CA ALA A 121 -1.60 16.54 2.32
C ALA A 121 -2.76 15.97 3.15
N MET A 122 -3.03 16.54 4.34
CA MET A 122 -4.13 16.12 5.20
C MET A 122 -5.50 16.34 4.52
N ILE A 123 -5.73 17.52 3.95
CA ILE A 123 -6.96 17.84 3.22
C ILE A 123 -7.10 16.93 1.99
N GLY A 124 -6.02 16.76 1.22
CA GLY A 124 -5.99 15.87 0.06
C GLY A 124 -6.29 14.42 0.40
N GLY A 125 -5.74 13.92 1.52
CA GLY A 125 -6.03 12.59 2.04
C GLY A 125 -7.50 12.41 2.43
N ILE A 126 -8.06 13.37 3.16
CA ILE A 126 -9.49 13.35 3.54
C ILE A 126 -10.37 13.39 2.28
N LEU A 127 -10.07 14.27 1.32
CA LEU A 127 -10.79 14.35 0.06
C LEU A 127 -10.70 13.04 -0.74
N GLY A 128 -9.54 12.38 -0.76
CA GLY A 128 -9.36 11.08 -1.40
C GLY A 128 -10.25 10.00 -0.79
N VAL A 129 -10.34 9.94 0.54
CA VAL A 129 -11.24 9.01 1.25
C VAL A 129 -12.70 9.28 0.89
N LEU A 130 -13.12 10.55 0.85
CA LEU A 130 -14.49 10.94 0.48
C LEU A 130 -14.81 10.54 -0.97
N TRP A 131 -13.88 10.77 -1.91
CA TRP A 131 -14.03 10.43 -3.32
C TRP A 131 -14.03 8.93 -3.61
N MET A 132 -13.57 8.09 -2.68
CA MET A 132 -13.62 6.64 -2.83
C MET A 132 -15.06 6.13 -3.02
N VAL A 133 -16.04 6.77 -2.38
CA VAL A 133 -17.46 6.36 -2.41
C VAL A 133 -18.05 6.44 -3.83
N PRO A 134 -18.03 7.60 -4.53
CA PRO A 134 -18.52 7.68 -5.90
C PRO A 134 -17.65 6.90 -6.88
N LEU A 135 -16.32 6.90 -6.71
CA LEU A 135 -15.40 6.18 -7.59
C LEU A 135 -15.62 4.66 -7.55
N ARG A 136 -15.94 4.10 -6.38
CA ARG A 136 -16.30 2.68 -6.25
C ARG A 136 -17.46 2.32 -7.18
N ARG A 137 -18.48 3.17 -7.27
CA ARG A 137 -19.64 2.89 -8.14
C ARG A 137 -19.26 2.96 -9.61
N ALA A 138 -18.47 3.95 -10.01
CA ALA A 138 -18.05 4.13 -11.39
C ALA A 138 -17.09 3.03 -11.87
N LEU A 139 -16.08 2.70 -11.06
CA LEU A 139 -14.98 1.82 -11.46
C LEU A 139 -15.23 0.34 -11.14
N ILE A 140 -15.98 0.03 -10.08
CA ILE A 140 -16.18 -1.36 -9.62
C ILE A 140 -17.60 -1.86 -9.97
N VAL A 141 -18.64 -1.05 -9.76
CA VAL A 141 -20.01 -1.55 -9.97
C VAL A 141 -20.42 -1.51 -11.44
N LYS A 142 -20.09 -0.43 -12.14
CA LYS A 142 -20.57 -0.19 -13.52
C LYS A 142 -19.64 -0.69 -14.63
N THR A 143 -18.45 -1.17 -14.28
CA THR A 143 -17.41 -1.51 -15.26
C THR A 143 -16.81 -2.87 -14.96
N ASP A 144 -16.63 -3.72 -15.97
CA ASP A 144 -16.04 -5.06 -15.80
C ASP A 144 -14.52 -5.07 -16.07
N LEU A 145 -13.77 -4.42 -15.17
CA LEU A 145 -12.30 -4.41 -15.21
C LEU A 145 -11.69 -5.69 -14.58
N PRO A 146 -10.58 -6.24 -15.11
CA PRO A 146 -9.98 -7.49 -14.64
C PRO A 146 -9.17 -7.40 -13.33
N PHE A 147 -8.99 -6.21 -12.73
CA PHE A 147 -8.27 -5.95 -11.46
C PHE A 147 -7.07 -6.89 -11.14
N PRO A 148 -6.07 -6.99 -12.04
CA PRO A 148 -4.99 -7.98 -11.93
C PRO A 148 -4.18 -7.84 -10.63
N GLU A 149 -3.93 -6.60 -10.18
CA GLU A 149 -3.21 -6.33 -8.93
C GLU A 149 -4.02 -6.79 -7.71
N GLY A 150 -5.33 -6.55 -7.67
CA GLY A 150 -6.21 -7.03 -6.61
C GLY A 150 -6.24 -8.56 -6.54
N VAL A 151 -6.22 -9.25 -7.69
CA VAL A 151 -6.13 -10.71 -7.75
C VAL A 151 -4.78 -11.21 -7.22
N ALA A 152 -3.68 -10.56 -7.58
CA ALA A 152 -2.35 -10.90 -7.08
C ALA A 152 -2.26 -10.75 -5.55
N VAL A 153 -2.79 -9.65 -5.01
CA VAL A 153 -2.85 -9.40 -3.57
C VAL A 153 -3.73 -10.44 -2.87
N ALA A 154 -4.89 -10.78 -3.43
CA ALA A 154 -5.74 -11.84 -2.89
C ALA A 154 -5.02 -13.19 -2.87
N ALA A 155 -4.23 -13.52 -3.90
CA ALA A 155 -3.40 -14.72 -3.94
C ALA A 155 -2.33 -14.70 -2.84
N VAL A 156 -1.67 -13.57 -2.60
CA VAL A 156 -0.70 -13.42 -1.50
C VAL A 156 -1.38 -13.62 -0.14
N LEU A 157 -2.49 -12.93 0.13
CA LEU A 157 -3.19 -13.02 1.42
C LEU A 157 -3.73 -14.44 1.70
N THR A 158 -4.27 -15.11 0.68
CA THR A 158 -4.82 -16.46 0.83
C THR A 158 -3.75 -17.53 0.97
N THR A 159 -2.60 -17.38 0.32
CA THR A 159 -1.46 -18.31 0.44
C THR A 159 -0.66 -18.10 1.73
N THR A 160 -0.59 -16.87 2.24
CA THR A 160 0.15 -16.55 3.47
C THR A 160 -0.66 -16.79 4.75
N VAL A 161 -1.91 -16.32 4.80
CA VAL A 161 -2.76 -16.38 6.01
C VAL A 161 -3.83 -17.47 5.92
N GLY A 162 -4.42 -17.64 4.73
CA GLY A 162 -5.62 -18.45 4.51
C GLY A 162 -5.41 -19.98 4.63
N GLY A 163 -4.18 -20.46 4.75
CA GLY A 163 -3.87 -21.87 5.03
C GLY A 163 -4.30 -22.88 3.97
N LYS A 164 -4.87 -22.44 2.83
CA LYS A 164 -5.14 -23.34 1.70
C LYS A 164 -3.80 -23.69 1.06
N LYS A 165 -3.33 -24.90 1.37
CA LYS A 165 -2.24 -25.56 0.64
C LYS A 165 -2.55 -25.45 -0.85
N ALA A 166 -1.80 -24.63 -1.58
CA ALA A 166 -1.74 -24.74 -3.03
C ALA A 166 -1.15 -26.12 -3.30
N VAL A 167 -2.00 -27.09 -3.67
CA VAL A 167 -1.58 -28.44 -4.04
C VAL A 167 -0.52 -28.29 -5.14
N GLY A 168 0.73 -28.65 -4.81
CA GLY A 168 1.84 -28.70 -5.77
C GLY A 168 2.79 -27.49 -5.84
N LYS A 169 2.71 -26.48 -4.96
CA LYS A 169 3.73 -25.41 -4.89
C LYS A 169 4.40 -25.35 -3.51
N PRO A 170 5.73 -25.17 -3.42
CA PRO A 170 6.45 -25.17 -2.15
C PRO A 170 5.90 -24.07 -1.24
N GLU A 171 5.79 -24.36 0.06
CA GLU A 171 5.42 -23.39 1.08
C GLU A 171 6.35 -22.17 0.97
N VAL A 172 5.81 -21.04 0.53
CA VAL A 172 6.49 -19.76 0.73
C VAL A 172 6.26 -19.37 2.18
N SER A 173 7.00 -20.02 3.08
CA SER A 173 7.08 -19.63 4.48
C SER A 173 7.47 -18.16 4.56
N ALA A 174 6.92 -17.40 5.53
CA ALA A 174 7.36 -16.02 5.77
C ALA A 174 8.90 -15.89 5.89
N VAL A 175 9.58 -16.98 6.29
CA VAL A 175 11.04 -17.08 6.30
C VAL A 175 11.63 -16.91 4.90
N TRP A 176 11.08 -17.54 3.87
CA TRP A 176 11.55 -17.39 2.48
C TRP A 176 11.28 -15.99 1.92
N LEU A 177 10.19 -15.34 2.34
CA LEU A 177 9.93 -13.94 1.98
C LEU A 177 10.94 -13.00 2.65
N LEU A 178 11.24 -13.21 3.94
CA LEU A 178 12.26 -12.44 4.66
C LEU A 178 13.66 -12.69 4.10
N VAL A 179 14.00 -13.93 3.76
CA VAL A 179 15.26 -14.27 3.09
C VAL A 179 15.32 -13.60 1.73
N GLY A 180 14.25 -13.61 0.93
CA GLY A 180 14.20 -12.90 -0.35
C GLY A 180 14.42 -11.40 -0.21
N VAL A 181 13.76 -10.77 0.77
CA VAL A 181 13.96 -9.34 1.09
C VAL A 181 15.40 -9.07 1.53
N PHE A 182 15.97 -9.90 2.40
CA PHE A 182 17.33 -9.74 2.92
C PHE A 182 18.38 -9.97 1.83
N SER A 183 18.23 -11.00 0.99
CA SER A 183 19.09 -11.27 -0.16
C SER A 183 19.02 -10.15 -1.19
N ALA A 184 17.84 -9.61 -1.48
CA ALA A 184 17.68 -8.46 -2.36
C ALA A 184 18.32 -7.19 -1.78
N ALA A 185 18.18 -6.96 -0.46
CA ALA A 185 18.82 -5.86 0.24
C ALA A 185 20.36 -5.97 0.20
N LEU A 186 20.91 -7.16 0.46
CA LEU A 186 22.35 -7.43 0.37
C LEU A 186 22.88 -7.25 -1.05
N PHE A 187 22.16 -7.76 -2.05
CA PHE A 187 22.54 -7.61 -3.45
C PHE A 187 22.59 -6.12 -3.85
N LYS A 188 21.56 -5.36 -3.46
CA LYS A 188 21.48 -3.92 -3.74
C LYS A 188 22.53 -3.13 -2.98
N PHE A 189 22.83 -3.50 -1.73
CA PHE A 189 23.92 -2.91 -0.95
C PHE A 189 25.27 -3.15 -1.63
N GLY A 190 25.52 -4.38 -2.12
CA GLY A 190 26.72 -4.73 -2.86
C GLY A 190 26.90 -3.96 -4.17
N GLN A 191 25.80 -3.65 -4.88
CA GLN A 191 25.82 -2.80 -6.07
C GLN A 191 26.07 -1.32 -5.77
N LEU A 192 25.70 -0.84 -4.58
CA LEU A 192 25.90 0.57 -4.16
C LEU A 192 27.28 0.82 -3.53
N SER A 193 27.95 -0.24 -3.06
CA SER A 193 29.29 -0.16 -2.46
C SER A 193 30.45 -0.27 -3.46
N LEU A 194 30.16 -0.44 -4.75
CA LEU A 194 31.09 -0.49 -5.89
C LEU A 194 30.83 0.71 -6.80
#